data_AF-A0AAD5QAS5-F1
#
_entry.id   AF-A0AAD5QAS5-F1
#
_cell.length_a   1.000
_cell.length_b   1.000
_cell.length_c   1.000
_cell.angle_alpha   90.00
_cell.angle_beta   90.00
_cell.angle_gamma   90.00
#
_symmetry.space_group_name_H-M   'P 1'
#
loop_
_entity.id
_entity.type
_entity.pdbx_description
1 polymer ?
#
loop_
_entity_poly.entity_id
_entity_poly.type
_entity_poly.pdbx_seq_one_letter_code
_entity_poly.pdbx_strand_id
1 'polypeptide(L)'
;MLARVLLSKTTLQHVARRATFHGASTRNAVFSVQLHAFSTTNKADDRQEPMLQTVEELIAENEALKKEVAELKKKAQKPGLMGTIKEYGMPFFFWWTGLYLATGVGFYAAFDSGLLNGGEVIDVVMSLGLDRFVDPERLNPTHGNLALAIIVNEVVEPIRFPFALATIPHVKKLLSRNKTPESQ
;
A
#
# COMPACT_ATOMS: atom_id res chain seq x y z
N MET A 1 14.17 -30.28 -30.31
CA MET A 1 12.86 -29.75 -30.72
C MET A 1 11.86 -30.08 -29.61
N LEU A 2 11.46 -29.11 -28.78
CA LEU A 2 10.10 -28.53 -28.72
C LEU A 2 9.02 -29.58 -28.37
N ALA A 3 8.16 -29.51 -27.34
CA ALA A 3 7.83 -28.49 -26.35
C ALA A 3 6.93 -29.12 -25.23
N ARG A 4 6.95 -28.51 -24.01
CA ARG A 4 5.86 -28.13 -23.06
C ARG A 4 4.56 -28.97 -23.01
N VAL A 5 3.82 -29.21 -21.91
CA VAL A 5 3.76 -28.78 -20.49
C VAL A 5 2.67 -29.69 -19.86
N LEU A 6 2.98 -30.60 -18.93
CA LEU A 6 2.75 -30.55 -17.47
C LEU A 6 1.36 -30.05 -16.98
N LEU A 7 0.44 -31.00 -16.72
CA LEU A 7 -0.59 -30.89 -15.68
C LEU A 7 -0.94 -32.31 -15.18
N SER A 8 -0.51 -32.70 -13.97
CA SER A 8 -0.99 -33.94 -13.34
C SER A 8 -0.86 -33.92 -11.80
N LYS A 9 -2.03 -33.80 -11.15
CA LYS A 9 -2.49 -34.60 -9.99
C LYS A 9 -1.79 -34.54 -8.62
N THR A 10 -0.85 -33.63 -8.34
CA THR A 10 -0.09 -33.67 -7.08
C THR A 10 -0.64 -32.91 -5.87
N THR A 11 -1.79 -32.23 -5.93
CA THR A 11 -2.23 -31.36 -4.80
C THR A 11 -3.45 -31.85 -4.02
N LEU A 12 -4.04 -33.00 -4.36
CA LEU A 12 -5.23 -33.54 -3.66
C LEU A 12 -4.93 -34.55 -2.53
N GLN A 13 -3.66 -34.79 -2.20
CA GLN A 13 -3.27 -35.83 -1.23
C GLN A 13 -2.89 -35.35 0.18
N HIS A 14 -3.00 -34.05 0.52
CA HIS A 14 -2.47 -33.55 1.80
C HIS A 14 -3.47 -33.04 2.86
N VAL A 15 -4.79 -33.23 2.71
CA VAL A 15 -5.76 -32.87 3.78
C VAL A 15 -6.55 -34.08 4.32
N ALA A 16 -6.42 -35.25 3.70
CA ALA A 16 -7.07 -36.48 4.16
C ALA A 16 -6.21 -37.24 5.19
N ARG A 17 -6.02 -36.69 6.41
CA ARG A 17 -5.49 -37.44 7.57
C ARG A 17 -5.64 -36.64 8.87
N ARG A 18 -6.80 -36.76 9.54
CA ARG A 18 -6.96 -36.87 11.02
C ARG A 18 -8.43 -36.65 11.40
N ALA A 19 -9.13 -37.75 11.70
CA ALA A 19 -10.08 -37.87 12.81
C ALA A 19 -10.81 -39.21 12.69
N THR A 20 -10.13 -40.29 13.07
CA THR A 20 -10.79 -41.56 13.40
C THR A 20 -11.37 -41.48 14.80
N PHE A 21 -12.67 -41.77 14.85
CA PHE A 21 -13.59 -42.09 15.95
C PHE A 21 -13.01 -42.81 17.18
N HIS A 22 -13.61 -42.58 18.35
CA HIS A 22 -14.04 -43.48 19.46
C HIS A 22 -14.67 -42.56 20.53
N GLY A 23 -15.86 -42.74 21.12
CA GLY A 23 -16.90 -43.75 21.08
C GLY A 23 -18.03 -43.35 22.05
N ALA A 24 -18.99 -44.27 22.21
CA ALA A 24 -20.00 -44.39 23.27
C ALA A 24 -21.39 -43.73 23.10
N SER A 25 -22.37 -44.64 23.10
CA SER A 25 -23.61 -44.61 23.89
C SER A 25 -24.90 -44.15 23.21
N THR A 26 -25.59 -45.15 22.65
CA THR A 26 -27.02 -45.44 22.80
C THR A 26 -27.91 -44.39 23.48
N ARG A 27 -28.86 -43.83 22.72
CA ARG A 27 -30.31 -44.02 22.95
C ARG A 27 -31.11 -43.42 21.80
N ASN A 28 -31.91 -44.28 21.18
CA ASN A 28 -32.90 -43.94 20.18
C ASN A 28 -33.94 -42.99 20.77
N ALA A 29 -33.92 -41.73 20.35
CA ALA A 29 -35.12 -40.91 20.28
C ALA A 29 -35.51 -40.85 18.80
N VAL A 30 -36.38 -41.76 18.39
CA VAL A 30 -37.03 -41.71 17.08
C VAL A 30 -37.95 -40.49 17.12
N PHE A 31 -37.42 -39.33 16.73
CA PHE A 31 -38.27 -38.22 16.36
C PHE A 31 -38.69 -38.48 14.93
N SER A 32 -39.84 -39.14 14.78
CA SER A 32 -40.54 -39.23 13.50
C SER A 32 -40.95 -37.82 13.10
N VAL A 33 -40.06 -37.10 12.42
CA VAL A 33 -40.42 -35.87 11.73
C VAL A 33 -41.36 -36.30 10.60
N GLN A 34 -42.64 -36.16 10.89
CA GLN A 34 -43.71 -36.28 9.93
C GLN A 34 -43.45 -35.20 8.87
N LEU A 35 -42.79 -35.59 7.77
CA LEU A 35 -42.62 -34.76 6.59
C LEU A 35 -44.02 -34.59 5.99
N HIS A 36 -44.75 -33.60 6.50
CA HIS A 36 -45.84 -32.99 5.76
C HIS A 36 -45.19 -32.32 4.55
N ALA A 37 -45.08 -33.09 3.46
CA ALA A 37 -44.83 -32.56 2.14
C ALA A 37 -46.00 -31.64 1.82
N PHE A 38 -45.87 -30.37 2.21
CA PHE A 38 -46.74 -29.33 1.74
C PHE A 38 -46.47 -29.26 0.24
N SER A 39 -47.36 -29.83 -0.57
CA SER A 39 -47.34 -29.65 -2.01
C SER A 39 -47.72 -28.19 -2.28
N THR A 40 -46.76 -27.28 -2.06
CA THR A 40 -46.79 -26.01 -2.77
C THR A 40 -46.73 -26.41 -4.23
N THR A 41 -47.82 -26.19 -4.95
CA THR A 41 -47.87 -26.16 -6.40
C THR A 41 -46.93 -25.04 -6.85
N ASN A 42 -45.62 -25.30 -6.82
CA ASN A 42 -44.63 -24.41 -7.38
C ASN A 42 -44.68 -24.63 -8.86
N LYS A 43 -45.47 -23.80 -9.53
CA LYS A 43 -45.23 -23.42 -10.92
C LYS A 43 -43.73 -23.13 -11.04
N ALA A 44 -43.01 -23.97 -11.78
CA ALA A 44 -41.56 -23.92 -11.94
C ALA A 44 -41.11 -22.78 -12.89
N ASP A 45 -41.90 -21.71 -12.99
CA ASP A 45 -41.78 -20.69 -14.05
C ASP A 45 -41.88 -19.28 -13.46
N ASP A 46 -42.84 -19.01 -12.56
CA ASP A 46 -43.12 -17.63 -12.10
C ASP A 46 -42.12 -17.08 -11.04
N ARG A 47 -41.20 -17.88 -10.48
CA ARG A 47 -40.22 -17.44 -9.45
C ARG A 47 -38.77 -17.31 -9.93
N GLN A 48 -38.43 -17.86 -11.09
CA GLN A 48 -37.09 -17.72 -11.68
C GLN A 48 -36.91 -16.31 -12.28
N GLU A 49 -37.93 -15.82 -12.99
CA GLU A 49 -37.95 -14.52 -13.66
C GLU A 49 -37.56 -13.32 -12.76
N PRO A 50 -38.18 -13.09 -11.57
CA PRO A 50 -37.83 -11.94 -10.74
C PRO A 50 -36.42 -12.05 -10.15
N MET A 51 -35.93 -13.28 -9.92
CA MET A 51 -34.59 -13.50 -9.38
C MET A 51 -33.51 -13.26 -10.45
N LEU A 52 -33.77 -13.65 -11.70
CA LEU A 52 -32.87 -13.39 -12.82
C LEU A 52 -32.79 -11.89 -13.13
N GLN A 53 -33.93 -11.18 -13.12
CA GLN A 53 -33.96 -9.72 -13.25
C GLN A 53 -33.20 -9.02 -12.12
N THR A 54 -33.37 -9.48 -10.87
CA THR A 54 -32.61 -8.95 -9.72
C THR A 54 -31.11 -9.22 -9.86
N VAL A 55 -30.71 -10.40 -10.35
CA VAL A 55 -29.30 -10.75 -10.55
C VAL A 55 -28.67 -9.92 -11.68
N GLU A 56 -29.40 -9.71 -12.78
CA GLU A 56 -28.96 -8.85 -13.88
C GLU A 56 -28.83 -7.38 -13.44
N GLU A 57 -29.79 -6.87 -12.67
CA GLU A 57 -29.74 -5.54 -12.06
C GLU A 57 -28.54 -5.39 -11.12
N LEU A 58 -28.31 -6.38 -10.24
CA LEU A 58 -27.16 -6.41 -9.34
C LEU A 58 -25.82 -6.51 -10.09
N ILE A 59 -25.76 -7.21 -11.22
CA ILE A 59 -24.56 -7.26 -12.07
C ILE A 59 -24.31 -5.89 -12.71
N ALA A 60 -25.36 -5.25 -13.23
CA ALA A 60 -25.28 -3.91 -13.82
C ALA A 60 -24.86 -2.85 -12.77
N GLU A 61 -25.42 -2.90 -11.56
CA GLU A 61 -25.06 -2.03 -10.45
C GLU A 61 -23.61 -2.25 -10.01
N ASN A 62 -23.16 -3.51 -9.90
CA ASN A 62 -21.76 -3.81 -9.59
C ASN A 62 -20.79 -3.32 -10.67
N GLU A 63 -21.18 -3.34 -11.95
CA GLU A 63 -20.37 -2.78 -13.03
C GLU A 63 -20.32 -1.25 -13.00
N ALA A 64 -21.43 -0.59 -12.70
CA ALA A 64 -21.49 0.86 -12.52
C ALA A 64 -20.63 1.31 -11.33
N LEU A 65 -20.78 0.66 -10.18
CA LEU A 65 -19.98 0.93 -8.97
C LEU A 65 -18.48 0.66 -9.21
N LYS A 66 -18.12 -0.37 -9.98
CA LYS A 66 -16.70 -0.59 -10.36
C LYS A 66 -16.15 0.55 -11.21
N LYS A 67 -16.95 1.14 -12.11
CA LYS A 67 -16.54 2.29 -12.92
C LYS A 67 -16.38 3.54 -12.07
N GLU A 68 -17.34 3.82 -11.18
CA GLU A 68 -17.24 4.94 -10.24
C GLU A 68 -16.04 4.80 -9.30
N VAL A 69 -15.83 3.61 -8.73
CA VAL A 69 -14.65 3.34 -7.89
C VAL A 69 -13.36 3.50 -8.69
N ALA A 70 -13.32 3.10 -9.96
CA ALA A 70 -12.14 3.30 -10.81
C ALA A 70 -11.89 4.79 -11.11
N GLU A 71 -12.94 5.56 -11.34
CA GLU A 71 -12.83 7.01 -11.59
C GLU A 71 -12.43 7.77 -10.33
N LEU A 72 -13.05 7.45 -9.18
CA LEU A 72 -12.70 8.01 -7.88
C LEU A 72 -11.27 7.62 -7.49
N LYS A 73 -10.84 6.37 -7.75
CA LYS A 73 -9.43 5.98 -7.55
C LYS A 73 -8.48 6.78 -8.42
N LYS A 74 -8.82 7.06 -9.69
CA LYS A 74 -8.00 7.92 -10.56
C LYS A 74 -7.93 9.36 -10.04
N LYS A 75 -9.03 9.91 -9.54
CA LYS A 75 -9.08 11.28 -8.96
C LYS A 75 -8.39 11.36 -7.59
N ALA A 76 -8.44 10.28 -6.81
CA ALA A 76 -7.86 10.19 -5.47
C ALA A 76 -6.38 9.76 -5.46
N GLN A 77 -5.89 9.17 -6.55
CA GLN A 77 -4.49 8.76 -6.67
C GLN A 77 -3.61 10.01 -6.78
N LYS A 78 -3.16 10.50 -5.62
CA LYS A 78 -2.15 11.55 -5.55
C LYS A 78 -0.91 11.08 -6.33
N PRO A 79 -0.30 11.95 -7.14
CA PRO A 79 0.89 11.56 -7.88
C PRO A 79 1.98 11.16 -6.87
N GLY A 80 2.46 9.91 -6.99
CA GLY A 80 3.70 9.52 -6.34
C GLY A 80 4.89 10.28 -6.94
N LEU A 81 6.08 10.12 -6.39
CA LEU A 81 7.28 10.87 -6.81
C LEU A 81 7.49 10.86 -8.33
N MET A 82 7.32 9.72 -8.98
CA MET A 82 7.43 9.59 -10.43
C MET A 82 6.31 10.31 -11.21
N GLY A 83 5.10 10.39 -10.65
CA GLY A 83 4.00 11.17 -11.23
C GLY A 83 4.28 12.66 -11.17
N THR A 84 4.82 13.13 -10.04
CA THR A 84 5.19 14.54 -9.83
C THR A 84 6.34 14.96 -10.73
N ILE A 85 7.35 14.09 -10.93
CA ILE A 85 8.43 14.34 -11.88
C ILE A 85 7.87 14.52 -13.30
N LYS A 86 6.88 13.71 -13.72
CA LYS A 86 6.25 13.86 -15.04
C LYS A 86 5.46 15.16 -15.18
N GLU A 87 4.79 15.60 -14.12
CA GLU A 87 3.96 16.81 -14.12
C GLU A 87 4.78 18.11 -14.06
N TYR A 88 5.79 18.15 -13.19
CA TYR A 88 6.56 19.36 -12.89
C TYR A 88 7.95 19.37 -13.53
N GLY A 89 8.49 18.22 -13.92
CA GLY A 89 9.77 18.10 -14.61
C GLY A 89 10.98 18.56 -13.79
N MET A 90 11.95 19.17 -14.48
CA MET A 90 13.20 19.67 -13.90
C MET A 90 13.02 20.60 -12.69
N PRO A 91 12.05 21.55 -12.67
CA PRO A 91 11.74 22.34 -11.48
C PRO A 91 11.55 21.51 -10.21
N PHE A 92 10.83 20.40 -10.30
CA PHE A 92 10.61 19.52 -9.15
C PHE A 92 11.89 18.80 -8.76
N PHE A 93 12.66 18.30 -9.73
CA PHE A 93 13.93 17.62 -9.44
C PHE A 93 14.91 18.51 -8.68
N PHE A 94 15.11 19.76 -9.13
CA PHE A 94 16.02 20.69 -8.44
C PHE A 94 15.51 21.06 -7.06
N TRP A 95 14.20 21.31 -6.92
CA TRP A 95 13.61 21.63 -5.63
C TRP A 95 13.71 20.47 -4.65
N TRP A 96 13.36 19.27 -5.10
CA TRP A 96 13.44 18.03 -4.32
C TRP A 96 14.86 17.74 -3.86
N THR A 97 15.83 17.84 -4.77
CA THR A 97 17.25 17.65 -4.46
C THR A 97 17.77 18.72 -3.50
N GLY A 98 17.35 19.98 -3.70
CA GLY A 98 17.69 21.08 -2.81
C GLY A 98 17.16 20.87 -1.39
N LEU A 99 15.90 20.43 -1.26
CA LEU A 99 15.32 20.08 0.05
C LEU A 99 16.06 18.92 0.70
N TYR A 100 16.37 17.87 -0.06
CA TYR A 100 17.12 16.72 0.43
C TYR A 100 18.50 17.11 0.97
N LEU A 101 19.25 17.91 0.21
CA LEU A 101 20.56 18.40 0.62
C LEU A 101 20.46 19.37 1.79
N ALA A 102 19.50 20.29 1.79
CA ALA A 102 19.30 21.24 2.87
C ALA A 102 19.00 20.53 4.20
N THR A 103 18.13 19.51 4.18
CA THR A 103 17.85 18.73 5.40
C THR A 103 19.04 17.85 5.80
N GLY A 104 19.72 17.20 4.85
CA GLY A 104 20.88 16.35 5.14
C GLY A 104 22.05 17.13 5.75
N VAL A 105 22.41 18.26 5.15
CA VAL A 105 23.45 19.17 5.68
C VAL A 105 23.00 19.79 7.01
N GLY A 106 21.71 20.16 7.12
CA GLY A 106 21.14 20.68 8.36
C GLY A 106 21.25 19.70 9.52
N PHE A 107 20.91 18.42 9.30
CA PHE A 107 21.06 17.38 10.31
C PHE A 107 22.53 17.11 10.64
N TYR A 108 23.40 17.04 9.64
CA TYR A 108 24.83 16.91 9.88
C TYR A 108 25.37 18.04 10.77
N ALA A 109 25.05 19.29 10.45
CA ALA A 109 25.46 20.45 11.24
C ALA A 109 24.85 20.42 12.65
N ALA A 110 23.62 19.94 12.81
CA ALA A 110 22.98 19.79 14.12
C ALA A 110 23.66 18.72 14.99
N PHE A 111 24.12 17.61 14.40
CA PHE A 111 24.94 16.62 15.12
C PHE A 111 26.35 17.14 15.43
N ASP A 112 26.99 17.80 14.47
CA ASP A 112 28.36 18.32 14.61
C ASP A 112 28.45 19.44 15.66
N SER A 113 27.43 20.31 15.73
CA SER A 113 27.32 21.34 16.75
C SER A 113 26.90 20.83 18.13
N GLY A 114 26.58 19.54 18.26
CA GLY A 114 26.07 18.94 19.49
C GLY A 114 24.65 19.38 19.86
N LEU A 115 23.93 20.05 18.95
CA LEU A 115 22.52 20.43 19.15
C LEU A 115 21.62 19.18 19.23
N LEU A 116 21.96 18.14 18.48
CA LEU A 116 21.32 16.83 18.55
C LEU A 116 22.29 15.80 19.13
N ASN A 117 21.85 15.08 20.15
CA ASN A 117 22.58 13.95 20.70
C ASN A 117 22.31 12.70 19.85
N GLY A 118 23.38 12.10 19.31
CA GLY A 118 23.26 10.90 18.49
C GLY A 118 22.61 9.71 19.22
N GLY A 119 22.82 9.57 20.53
CA GLY A 119 22.23 8.49 21.32
C GLY A 119 20.70 8.57 21.39
N GLU A 120 20.16 9.75 21.70
CA GLU A 120 18.71 9.98 21.76
C GLU A 120 18.05 9.77 20.39
N VAL A 121 18.73 10.16 19.32
CA VAL A 121 18.24 9.95 17.95
C VAL A 121 18.22 8.47 17.59
N ILE A 122 19.25 7.71 17.96
CA ILE A 122 19.26 6.25 17.75
C ILE A 122 18.08 5.62 18.48
N ASP A 123 17.79 6.02 19.72
CA ASP A 123 16.64 5.50 20.47
C ASP A 123 15.31 5.78 19.74
N VAL A 124 15.14 6.99 19.19
CA VAL A 124 13.95 7.32 18.38
C VAL A 124 13.88 6.47 17.11
N VAL A 125 14.99 6.30 16.39
CA VAL A 125 15.07 5.47 15.17
C VAL A 125 14.72 4.01 15.49
N MET A 126 15.25 3.47 16.58
CA MET A 126 14.94 2.12 17.05
C MET A 126 13.48 1.99 17.49
N SER A 127 12.92 3.01 18.16
CA SER A 127 11.50 3.04 18.56
C SER A 127 10.53 3.02 17.37
N LEU A 128 10.95 3.54 16.22
CA LEU A 128 10.20 3.52 14.97
C LEU A 128 10.27 2.15 14.25
N GLY A 129 11.02 1.17 14.80
CA GLY A 129 11.18 -0.16 14.21
C GLY A 129 12.12 -0.19 13.02
N LEU A 130 13.09 0.73 12.96
CA LEU A 130 14.14 0.77 11.92
C LEU A 130 15.38 -0.06 12.32
N ASP A 131 15.29 -0.90 13.34
CA ASP A 131 16.31 -1.84 13.79
C ASP A 131 16.78 -2.81 12.68
N ARG A 132 15.92 -3.03 11.68
CA ARG A 132 16.26 -3.81 10.48
C ARG A 132 17.13 -3.09 9.45
N PHE A 133 17.16 -1.76 9.49
CA PHE A 133 17.85 -0.92 8.51
C PHE A 133 19.10 -0.24 9.09
N VAL A 134 19.16 -0.10 10.41
CA VAL A 134 20.25 0.55 11.13
C VAL A 134 20.79 -0.41 12.18
N ASP A 135 22.07 -0.75 12.07
CA ASP A 135 22.79 -1.51 13.09
C ASP A 135 23.63 -0.52 13.93
N PRO A 136 23.21 -0.21 15.17
CA PRO A 136 23.89 0.78 16.01
C PRO A 136 25.33 0.41 16.31
N GLU A 137 25.67 -0.88 16.37
CA GLU A 137 27.02 -1.37 16.69
C GLU A 137 27.98 -1.24 15.50
N ARG A 138 27.46 -1.05 14.28
CA ARG A 138 28.24 -0.85 13.06
C ARG A 138 28.39 0.61 12.66
N LEU A 139 27.81 1.54 13.43
CA LEU A 139 28.06 2.97 13.23
C LEU A 139 29.53 3.27 13.54
N ASN A 140 30.30 3.59 12.50
CA ASN A 140 31.70 3.92 12.63
C ASN A 140 31.84 5.22 13.45
N PRO A 141 32.57 5.21 14.58
CA PRO A 141 32.67 6.37 15.48
C PRO A 141 33.32 7.60 14.82
N THR A 142 34.10 7.43 13.76
CA THR A 142 34.75 8.55 13.05
C THR A 142 33.79 9.30 12.11
N HIS A 143 32.73 8.64 11.63
CA HIS A 143 31.73 9.22 10.71
C HIS A 143 30.29 9.07 11.23
N GLY A 144 30.13 8.85 12.53
CA GLY A 144 28.82 8.58 13.15
C GLY A 144 27.81 9.69 12.88
N ASN A 145 28.24 10.95 12.95
CA ASN A 145 27.37 12.11 12.70
C ASN A 145 26.84 12.15 11.27
N LEU A 146 27.67 11.80 10.27
CA LEU A 146 27.25 11.75 8.87
C LEU A 146 26.29 10.59 8.62
N ALA A 147 26.58 9.41 9.18
CA ALA A 147 25.70 8.25 9.05
C ALA A 147 24.32 8.52 9.71
N LEU A 148 24.31 9.09 10.92
CA LEU A 148 23.08 9.49 11.60
C LEU A 148 22.33 10.57 10.83
N ALA A 149 23.03 11.57 10.28
CA ALA A 149 22.42 12.59 9.44
C ALA A 149 21.69 11.98 8.24
N ILE A 150 22.31 11.02 7.54
CA ILE A 150 21.68 10.33 6.41
C ILE A 150 20.45 9.54 6.87
N ILE A 151 20.56 8.76 7.95
CA ILE A 151 19.44 7.97 8.48
C ILE A 151 18.24 8.86 8.82
N VAL A 152 18.47 9.93 9.59
CA VAL A 152 17.42 10.88 9.95
C VAL A 152 16.86 11.58 8.72
N ASN A 153 17.72 11.88 7.74
CA ASN A 153 17.30 12.46 6.48
C ASN A 153 16.35 11.54 5.69
N GLU A 154 16.52 10.21 5.75
CA GLU A 154 15.56 9.26 5.17
C GLU A 154 14.27 9.15 6.02
N VAL A 155 14.37 9.16 7.34
CA VAL A 155 13.19 9.16 8.25
C VAL A 155 12.28 10.37 8.01
N VAL A 156 12.85 11.51 7.60
CA VAL A 156 12.11 12.73 7.29
C VAL A 156 11.48 12.69 5.88
N GLU A 157 11.87 11.75 5.00
CA GLU A 157 11.34 11.65 3.64
C GLU A 157 9.80 11.63 3.55
N PRO A 158 9.06 10.86 4.38
CA PRO A 158 7.60 10.83 4.37
C PRO A 158 6.94 12.19 4.67
N ILE A 159 7.65 13.08 5.36
CA ILE A 159 7.21 14.45 5.64
C ILE A 159 7.68 15.40 4.53
N ARG A 160 8.92 15.20 4.05
CA ARG A 160 9.54 16.02 2.99
C ARG A 160 8.77 15.94 1.69
N PHE A 161 8.30 14.75 1.30
CA PHE A 161 7.60 14.55 0.03
C PHE A 161 6.29 15.35 -0.07
N PRO A 162 5.33 15.26 0.88
CA PRO A 162 4.16 16.13 0.92
C PRO A 162 4.48 17.62 0.94
N PHE A 163 5.53 18.02 1.68
CA PHE A 163 5.99 19.41 1.70
C PHE A 163 6.46 19.88 0.33
N ALA A 164 7.25 19.07 -0.38
CA ALA A 164 7.70 19.36 -1.74
C ALA A 164 6.51 19.49 -2.72
N LEU A 165 5.51 18.62 -2.60
CA LEU A 165 4.29 18.70 -3.42
C LEU A 165 3.48 19.98 -3.16
N ALA A 166 3.37 20.40 -1.90
CA ALA A 166 2.64 21.63 -1.55
C ALA A 166 3.36 22.89 -2.05
N THR A 167 4.69 22.87 -2.09
CA THR A 167 5.53 24.03 -2.39
C THR A 167 5.92 24.14 -3.87
N ILE A 168 5.92 23.05 -4.62
CA ILE A 168 6.38 23.05 -6.03
C ILE A 168 5.67 24.05 -6.96
N PRO A 169 4.36 24.36 -6.83
CA PRO A 169 3.72 25.37 -7.70
C PRO A 169 4.34 26.76 -7.53
N HIS A 170 4.73 27.11 -6.29
CA HIS A 170 5.38 28.38 -5.97
C HIS A 170 6.79 28.43 -6.55
N VAL A 171 7.53 27.34 -6.42
CA VAL A 171 8.90 27.22 -6.95
C VAL A 171 8.90 27.27 -8.48
N LYS A 172 7.95 26.58 -9.14
CA LYS A 172 7.76 26.67 -10.59
C LYS A 172 7.51 28.11 -11.03
N LYS A 173 6.64 28.84 -10.33
CA LYS A 173 6.38 30.27 -10.62
C LYS A 173 7.64 31.12 -10.47
N LEU A 174 8.43 30.87 -9.42
CA LEU A 174 9.68 31.60 -9.17
C LEU A 174 10.73 31.34 -10.27
N LEU A 175 10.94 30.07 -10.64
CA LEU A 175 11.88 29.68 -11.70
C LEU A 175 11.45 30.18 -13.08
N SER A 176 10.16 30.23 -13.35
CA SER A 176 9.63 30.71 -14.64
C SER A 176 9.76 32.22 -14.79
N ARG A 177 9.79 32.98 -13.69
CA ARG A 177 9.87 34.45 -13.70
C ARG A 177 11.22 34.98 -14.17
N ASN A 178 12.27 34.16 -14.11
CA ASN A 178 13.62 34.51 -14.52
C ASN A 178 13.94 34.12 -15.98
N LYS A 179 12.98 33.58 -16.74
CA LYS A 179 13.12 33.54 -18.20
C LYS A 179 12.91 34.96 -18.73
N THR A 180 14.00 35.73 -18.78
CA THR A 180 14.08 36.95 -19.59
C THR A 180 13.58 36.61 -20.99
N PRO A 181 12.65 37.39 -21.59
CA PRO A 181 12.31 37.18 -22.99
C PRO A 181 13.59 37.40 -23.78
N GLU A 182 14.06 36.36 -24.48
CA GLU A 182 15.11 36.54 -25.49
C GLU A 182 14.62 37.61 -26.45
N SER A 183 15.37 38.70 -26.51
CA SER A 183 15.20 39.80 -27.45
C SER A 183 15.20 39.23 -28.86
N GLN A 184 14.07 39.39 -29.55
CA GLN A 184 13.93 39.23 -31.00
C GLN A 184 14.84 40.21 -31.74
#